data_AF-A0A3N0ES98-F1
#
_entry.id   AF-A0A3N0ES98-F1
#
_cell.length_a   1.000
_cell.length_b   1.000
_cell.length_c   1.000
_cell.angle_alpha   90.00
_cell.angle_beta   90.00
_cell.angle_gamma   90.00
#
_symmetry.space_group_name_H-M   'P 1'
#
loop_
_entity.id
_entity.type
_entity.pdbx_description
1 polymer ?
#
loop_
_entity_poly.entity_id
_entity_poly.type
_entity_poly.pdbx_seq_one_letter_code
_entity_poly.pdbx_strand_id
1 'polypeptide(L)'
;MQQDLLISRLRDGNEQAFERIYELYSRSLYGIIYSIIRDEAVSEEILQDVFLKIWHEAPSYDPEKGRFFTWILNIARNASIDRLRSKEYKNSQRNVHEEYFSDIMESGNQTSGKIDAIGLQKYIDILGPMCKKLIDLLFFKGFTQKESAQKLQIPLGTVKTRNRMCINKLRANVIR
;
A
#
# COMPACT_ATOMS: atom_id res chain seq x y z
N MET A 1 -9.22 6.48 23.08
CA MET A 1 -8.67 7.20 24.24
C MET A 1 -7.15 7.25 24.25
N GLN A 2 -6.41 6.14 24.40
CA GLN A 2 -4.93 6.19 24.42
C GLN A 2 -4.31 6.51 23.05
N GLN A 3 -4.84 5.95 21.95
CA GLN A 3 -4.38 6.25 20.59
C GLN A 3 -4.68 7.69 20.17
N ASP A 4 -5.89 8.20 20.45
CA ASP A 4 -6.28 9.56 20.08
C ASP A 4 -5.42 10.61 20.80
N LEU A 5 -5.05 10.35 22.06
CA LEU A 5 -4.12 11.18 22.82
C LEU A 5 -2.70 11.16 22.24
N LEU A 6 -2.21 9.98 21.85
CA LEU A 6 -0.91 9.84 21.17
C LEU A 6 -0.90 10.62 19.85
N ILE A 7 -1.97 10.51 19.05
CA ILE A 7 -2.10 11.24 17.80
C ILE A 7 -2.15 12.74 18.06
N SER A 8 -2.93 13.21 19.04
CA SER A 8 -2.97 14.63 19.40
C SER A 8 -1.58 15.15 19.77
N ARG A 9 -0.85 14.43 20.62
CA ARG A 9 0.50 14.82 21.04
C ARG A 9 1.50 14.80 19.88
N LEU A 10 1.37 13.84 18.96
CA LEU A 10 2.16 13.83 17.73
C LEU A 10 1.91 15.09 16.89
N ARG A 11 0.65 15.53 16.77
CA ARG A 11 0.29 16.78 16.07
C ARG A 11 0.92 18.02 16.71
N ASP A 12 1.14 17.98 18.01
CA ASP A 12 1.79 19.05 18.78
C ASP A 12 3.32 18.94 18.77
N GLY A 13 3.90 18.00 18.01
CA GLY A 13 5.36 17.82 17.92
C GLY A 13 5.97 17.14 19.15
N ASN A 14 5.24 16.27 19.85
CA ASN A 14 5.77 15.51 20.97
C ASN A 14 6.58 14.29 20.50
N GLU A 15 7.88 14.28 20.79
CA GLU A 15 8.81 13.22 20.37
C GLU A 15 8.47 11.83 20.95
N GLN A 16 8.05 11.76 22.22
CA GLN A 16 7.66 10.48 22.84
C GLN A 16 6.42 9.88 22.19
N ALA A 17 5.47 10.73 21.78
CA ALA A 17 4.30 10.29 21.03
C ALA A 17 4.70 9.76 19.65
N PHE A 18 5.66 10.40 18.98
CA PHE A 18 6.19 9.94 17.71
C PHE A 18 6.90 8.60 17.81
N GLU A 19 7.77 8.41 18.82
CA GLU A 19 8.42 7.13 19.10
C GLU A 19 7.37 6.02 19.31
N ARG A 20 6.34 6.30 20.11
CA ARG A 20 5.28 5.31 20.35
C ARG A 20 4.47 5.00 19.09
N ILE A 21 4.22 5.99 18.23
CA ILE A 21 3.57 5.79 16.92
C ILE A 21 4.47 4.96 16.00
N TYR A 22 5.79 5.18 16.03
CA TYR A 22 6.76 4.37 15.30
C TYR A 22 6.71 2.90 15.71
N GLU A 23 6.77 2.61 17.02
CA GLU A 23 6.67 1.24 17.54
C GLU A 23 5.36 0.55 17.12
N LEU A 24 4.24 1.27 17.13
CA LEU A 24 2.92 0.72 16.81
C LEU A 24 2.75 0.39 15.33
N TYR A 25 3.31 1.20 14.43
CA TYR A 25 2.96 1.15 13.01
C TYR A 25 4.11 0.76 12.07
N SER A 26 5.37 0.84 12.51
CA SER A 26 6.55 0.59 11.66
C SER A 26 6.49 -0.75 10.94
N ARG A 27 6.21 -1.85 11.66
CA ARG A 27 6.11 -3.20 11.06
C ARG A 27 5.02 -3.30 9.99
N SER A 28 3.88 -2.65 10.23
CA SER A 28 2.75 -2.68 9.27
C SER A 28 3.07 -1.86 8.03
N LEU A 29 3.65 -0.68 8.20
CA LEU A 29 4.06 0.18 7.08
C LEU A 29 5.20 -0.46 6.28
N TYR A 30 6.19 -1.07 6.95
CA TYR A 30 7.27 -1.80 6.31
C TYR A 30 6.76 -2.93 5.42
N GLY A 31 5.84 -3.77 5.92
CA GLY A 31 5.26 -4.85 5.12
C GLY A 31 4.57 -4.35 3.85
N ILE A 32 3.98 -3.16 3.90
CA ILE A 32 3.31 -2.54 2.76
C ILE A 32 4.33 -1.97 1.77
N ILE A 33 5.33 -1.24 2.27
CA ILE A 33 6.43 -0.70 1.45
C ILE A 33 7.16 -1.85 0.74
N TYR A 34 7.54 -2.89 1.48
CA TYR A 34 8.21 -4.07 0.93
C TYR A 34 7.36 -4.82 -0.09
N SER A 35 6.03 -4.86 0.08
CA SER A 35 5.15 -5.48 -0.91
C SER A 35 5.19 -4.77 -2.27
N ILE A 36 5.49 -3.46 -2.28
CA ILE A 36 5.57 -2.60 -3.46
C ILE A 36 6.99 -2.58 -4.04
N ILE A 37 8.01 -2.44 -3.19
CA ILE A 37 9.41 -2.22 -3.58
C ILE A 37 10.16 -3.53 -3.86
N ARG A 38 9.93 -4.56 -3.03
CA ARG A 38 10.60 -5.88 -3.10
C ARG A 38 12.13 -5.84 -2.91
N ASP A 39 12.62 -4.81 -2.24
CA ASP A 39 14.03 -4.65 -1.84
C ASP A 39 14.07 -4.21 -0.37
N GLU A 40 14.81 -4.93 0.47
CA GLU A 40 14.85 -4.71 1.92
C GLU A 40 15.48 -3.36 2.27
N ALA A 41 16.68 -3.07 1.74
CA ALA A 41 17.41 -1.85 2.03
C ALA A 41 16.63 -0.61 1.57
N VAL A 42 16.05 -0.65 0.36
CA VAL A 42 15.23 0.45 -0.15
C VAL A 42 13.92 0.58 0.63
N SER A 43 13.34 -0.53 1.10
CA SER A 43 12.12 -0.47 1.91
C SER A 43 12.37 0.15 3.29
N GLU A 44 13.52 -0.11 3.91
CA GLU A 44 13.93 0.52 5.16
C GLU A 44 14.18 2.01 5.00
N GLU A 45 14.87 2.42 3.93
CA GLU A 45 15.09 3.83 3.57
C GLU A 45 13.74 4.57 3.44
N ILE A 46 12.81 4.02 2.66
CA ILE A 46 11.48 4.61 2.47
C ILE A 46 10.70 4.65 3.79
N LEU A 47 10.83 3.63 4.65
CA LEU A 47 10.14 3.62 5.94
C LEU A 47 10.60 4.82 6.80
N GLN A 48 11.89 5.11 6.82
CA GLN A 48 12.44 6.26 7.54
C GLN A 48 11.87 7.58 6.98
N ASP A 49 11.92 7.77 5.67
CA ASP A 49 11.33 8.93 5.00
C ASP A 49 9.84 9.10 5.29
N VAL A 50 9.10 8.00 5.33
CA VAL A 50 7.66 7.99 5.62
C VAL A 50 7.41 8.48 7.04
N PHE A 51 8.20 8.06 8.02
CA PHE A 51 8.04 8.54 9.39
C PHE A 51 8.42 10.02 9.54
N LEU A 52 9.44 10.50 8.82
CA LEU A 52 9.73 11.94 8.76
C LEU A 52 8.56 12.73 8.16
N LYS A 53 7.94 12.23 7.08
CA LYS A 53 6.72 12.83 6.51
C LYS A 53 5.56 12.81 7.49
N ILE A 54 5.34 11.71 8.20
CA ILE A 54 4.30 11.61 9.23
C ILE A 54 4.51 12.69 10.31
N TRP A 55 5.75 12.89 10.78
CA TRP A 55 6.08 13.93 11.75
C TRP A 55 5.74 15.33 11.22
N HIS A 56 6.20 15.67 10.01
CA HIS A 56 5.99 16.99 9.43
C HIS A 56 4.52 17.27 9.04
N GLU A 57 3.81 16.25 8.57
CA GLU A 57 2.42 16.39 8.12
C GLU A 57 1.40 16.14 9.24
N ALA A 58 1.81 15.62 10.41
CA ALA A 58 0.92 15.31 11.52
C ALA A 58 -0.05 16.45 11.87
N PRO A 59 0.35 17.73 11.95
CA PRO A 59 -0.57 18.83 12.26
C PRO A 59 -1.79 18.90 11.32
N SER A 60 -1.63 18.45 10.06
CA SER A 60 -2.67 18.43 9.03
C SER A 60 -3.65 17.26 9.12
N TYR A 61 -3.36 16.25 9.95
CA TYR A 61 -4.26 15.12 10.14
C TYR A 61 -5.59 15.58 10.75
N ASP A 62 -6.67 15.11 10.12
CA ASP A 62 -8.05 15.44 10.46
C ASP A 62 -8.85 14.13 10.64
N PRO A 63 -9.27 13.79 11.86
CA PRO A 63 -10.00 12.55 12.14
C PRO A 63 -11.37 12.48 11.44
N GLU A 64 -11.96 13.63 11.06
CA GLU A 64 -13.23 13.67 10.33
C GLU A 64 -13.06 13.22 8.87
N LYS A 65 -11.85 13.34 8.31
CA LYS A 65 -11.54 12.92 6.92
C LYS A 65 -11.13 11.45 6.82
N GLY A 66 -10.83 10.79 7.92
CA GLY A 66 -10.53 9.37 7.95
C GLY A 66 -9.66 8.94 9.13
N ARG A 67 -9.53 7.62 9.29
CA ARG A 67 -8.71 7.03 10.36
C ARG A 67 -7.22 7.32 10.16
N PHE A 68 -6.52 7.58 11.26
CA PHE A 68 -5.07 7.82 11.29
C PHE A 68 -4.26 6.75 10.56
N PHE A 69 -4.55 5.46 10.80
CA PHE A 69 -3.85 4.38 10.11
C PHE A 69 -4.00 4.46 8.58
N THR A 70 -5.17 4.81 8.08
CA THR A 70 -5.41 5.00 6.65
C THR A 70 -4.62 6.19 6.10
N TRP A 71 -4.48 7.26 6.89
CA TRP A 71 -3.72 8.44 6.50
C TRP A 71 -2.22 8.12 6.37
N ILE A 72 -1.59 7.53 7.40
CA ILE A 72 -0.17 7.13 7.34
C ILE A 72 0.11 6.05 6.29
N LEU A 73 -0.85 5.15 6.06
CA LEU A 73 -0.77 4.14 5.00
C LEU A 73 -0.67 4.79 3.61
N ASN A 74 -1.45 5.85 3.36
CA ASN A 74 -1.40 6.56 2.09
C ASN A 74 -0.06 7.26 1.89
N ILE A 75 0.52 7.85 2.95
CA ILE A 75 1.87 8.42 2.90
C ILE A 75 2.89 7.35 2.48
N ALA A 76 2.88 6.20 3.15
CA ALA A 76 3.78 5.08 2.86
C ALA A 76 3.65 4.57 1.42
N ARG A 77 2.41 4.39 0.97
CA ARG A 77 2.11 3.94 -0.38
C ARG A 77 2.59 4.94 -1.43
N ASN A 78 2.35 6.22 -1.22
CA ASN A 78 2.76 7.26 -2.16
C ASN A 78 4.29 7.34 -2.24
N ALA A 79 4.98 7.35 -1.09
CA ALA A 79 6.45 7.33 -1.05
C ALA A 79 7.03 6.13 -1.79
N SER A 80 6.45 4.94 -1.61
CA SER A 80 6.87 3.72 -2.31
C SER A 80 6.72 3.84 -3.84
N ILE A 81 5.58 4.36 -4.29
CA ILE A 81 5.29 4.52 -5.73
C ILE A 81 6.21 5.59 -6.34
N ASP A 82 6.47 6.67 -5.62
CA ASP A 82 7.36 7.72 -6.09
C ASP A 82 8.80 7.20 -6.25
N ARG A 83 9.28 6.37 -5.30
CA ARG A 83 10.57 5.69 -5.42
C ARG A 83 10.63 4.75 -6.62
N LEU A 84 9.62 3.91 -6.83
CA LEU A 84 9.51 3.04 -8.03
C LEU A 84 9.59 3.84 -9.35
N ARG A 85 9.02 5.05 -9.36
CA ARG A 85 8.99 5.89 -10.55
C ARG A 85 10.30 6.64 -10.79
N SER A 86 11.14 6.79 -9.77
CA SER A 86 12.42 7.47 -9.87
C SER A 86 13.32 6.82 -10.93
N LYS A 87 14.01 7.66 -11.71
CA LYS A 87 14.88 7.21 -12.79
C LYS A 87 16.06 6.38 -12.26
N GLU A 88 16.50 6.70 -11.04
CA GLU A 88 17.52 5.98 -10.29
C GLU A 88 17.10 4.53 -10.02
N TYR A 89 15.90 4.32 -9.44
CA TYR A 89 15.38 2.98 -9.18
C TYR A 89 15.12 2.18 -10.47
N LYS A 90 14.66 2.84 -11.53
CA LYS A 90 14.49 2.19 -12.85
C LYS A 90 15.82 1.79 -13.48
N ASN A 91 16.88 2.56 -13.26
CA ASN A 91 18.20 2.25 -13.79
C ASN A 91 18.92 1.16 -12.98
N SER A 92 18.76 1.13 -11.65
CA SER A 92 19.28 0.02 -10.83
C SER A 92 18.59 -1.30 -11.16
N GLN A 93 17.30 -1.26 -11.50
CA GLN A 93 16.56 -2.42 -11.98
C GLN A 93 16.99 -2.88 -13.39
N ARG A 94 17.54 -2.03 -14.27
CA ARG A 94 17.87 -2.41 -15.67
C ARG A 94 18.91 -3.52 -15.81
N ASN A 95 19.84 -3.66 -14.87
CA ASN A 95 20.81 -4.77 -14.87
C ASN A 95 20.22 -6.09 -14.34
N VAL A 96 19.04 -6.01 -13.71
CA VAL A 96 18.27 -7.15 -13.23
C VAL A 96 17.14 -7.47 -14.23
N HIS A 97 16.59 -6.47 -14.92
CA HIS A 97 15.32 -6.52 -15.65
C HIS A 97 15.28 -7.37 -16.93
N GLU A 98 16.41 -7.77 -17.51
CA GLU A 98 16.45 -8.56 -18.75
C GLU A 98 15.93 -10.00 -18.56
N GLU A 99 16.03 -10.57 -17.35
CA GLU A 99 15.40 -11.87 -17.04
C GLU A 99 13.95 -11.74 -16.56
N TYR A 100 13.55 -10.63 -15.93
CA TYR A 100 12.25 -10.54 -15.22
C TYR A 100 11.09 -9.97 -16.03
N PHE A 101 11.32 -9.32 -17.18
CA PHE A 101 10.19 -8.87 -18.02
C PHE A 101 9.53 -10.05 -18.76
N SER A 102 10.26 -11.15 -18.96
CA SER A 102 9.74 -12.41 -19.51
C SER A 102 8.78 -13.10 -18.53
N ASP A 103 9.06 -13.04 -17.22
CA ASP A 103 8.29 -13.76 -16.21
C ASP A 103 6.95 -13.05 -15.85
N ILE A 104 6.84 -11.75 -16.18
CA ILE A 104 5.62 -10.94 -15.98
C ILE A 104 4.52 -11.29 -17.00
N MET A 105 4.86 -11.88 -18.14
CA MET A 105 3.89 -12.39 -19.13
C MET A 105 3.38 -13.79 -18.77
N GLU A 106 4.11 -14.57 -17.98
CA GLU A 106 3.79 -15.98 -17.70
C GLU A 106 3.29 -16.27 -16.28
N SER A 107 3.46 -15.35 -15.33
CA SER A 107 3.08 -15.61 -13.94
C SER A 107 1.62 -15.29 -13.63
N GLY A 108 0.72 -16.19 -14.05
CA GLY A 108 -0.64 -16.32 -13.51
C GLY A 108 -0.70 -16.91 -12.09
N ASN A 109 0.45 -17.27 -11.50
CA ASN A 109 0.52 -18.14 -10.31
C ASN A 109 1.31 -17.61 -9.09
N GLN A 110 2.10 -16.53 -9.20
CA GLN A 110 2.91 -16.09 -8.05
C GLN A 110 2.15 -15.25 -7.01
N THR A 111 1.00 -14.67 -7.35
CA THR A 111 0.17 -13.97 -6.35
C THR A 111 -0.45 -14.94 -5.33
N SER A 112 -0.70 -16.19 -5.75
CA SER A 112 -1.37 -17.23 -4.97
C SER A 112 -0.58 -17.63 -3.72
N GLY A 113 0.75 -17.75 -3.81
CA GLY A 113 1.57 -18.30 -2.73
C GLY A 113 1.69 -17.42 -1.47
N LYS A 114 1.57 -16.09 -1.58
CA LYS A 114 1.69 -15.18 -0.41
C LYS A 114 0.35 -14.79 0.19
N ILE A 115 -0.71 -14.74 -0.62
CA ILE A 115 -2.07 -14.49 -0.12
C ILE A 115 -2.54 -15.67 0.75
N ASP A 116 -2.08 -16.88 0.45
CA ASP A 116 -2.42 -18.11 1.19
C ASP A 116 -1.82 -18.13 2.60
N ALA A 117 -0.63 -17.55 2.81
CA ALA A 117 0.05 -17.49 4.11
C ALA A 117 -0.74 -16.72 5.20
N ILE A 118 -1.68 -15.86 4.80
CA ILE A 118 -2.53 -15.05 5.70
C ILE A 118 -3.99 -15.57 5.69
N GLY A 119 -4.28 -16.63 4.93
CA GLY A 119 -5.64 -17.16 4.76
C GLY A 119 -6.59 -16.18 4.06
N LEU A 120 -6.07 -15.18 3.35
CA LEU A 120 -6.86 -14.17 2.65
C LEU A 120 -7.34 -14.67 1.27
N GLN A 121 -6.73 -15.75 0.77
CA GLN A 121 -6.94 -16.29 -0.57
C GLN A 121 -8.38 -16.72 -0.75
N LYS A 122 -8.93 -17.42 0.25
CA LYS A 122 -10.34 -17.83 0.28
C LYS A 122 -11.32 -16.68 0.12
N TYR A 123 -11.00 -15.47 0.59
CA TYR A 123 -11.88 -14.30 0.49
C TYR A 123 -11.71 -13.59 -0.86
N ILE A 124 -10.49 -13.54 -1.37
CA ILE A 124 -10.21 -13.01 -2.72
C ILE A 124 -10.83 -13.90 -3.78
N ASP A 125 -10.94 -15.21 -3.55
CA ASP A 125 -11.49 -16.14 -4.52
C ASP A 125 -13.00 -15.98 -4.78
N ILE A 126 -13.73 -15.39 -3.83
CA ILE A 126 -15.15 -15.03 -3.93
C ILE A 126 -15.38 -13.82 -4.85
N LEU A 127 -14.31 -13.07 -5.18
CA LEU A 127 -14.39 -11.93 -6.07
C LEU A 127 -14.46 -12.35 -7.54
N GLY A 128 -15.23 -11.60 -8.33
CA GLY A 128 -15.22 -11.79 -9.78
C GLY A 128 -13.85 -11.48 -10.40
N PRO A 129 -13.53 -12.01 -11.59
CA PRO A 129 -12.19 -11.92 -12.19
C PRO A 129 -11.65 -10.49 -12.31
N MET A 130 -12.53 -9.55 -12.67
CA MET A 130 -12.17 -8.13 -12.77
C MET A 130 -11.84 -7.54 -11.40
N CYS A 131 -12.59 -7.88 -10.35
CA CYS A 131 -12.28 -7.45 -8.98
C CYS A 131 -10.94 -8.01 -8.51
N LYS A 132 -10.63 -9.28 -8.79
CA LYS A 132 -9.32 -9.87 -8.46
C LYS A 132 -8.18 -9.09 -9.13
N LYS A 133 -8.28 -8.86 -10.45
CA LYS A 133 -7.29 -8.06 -11.20
C LYS A 133 -7.14 -6.64 -10.66
N LEU A 134 -8.24 -5.99 -10.31
CA LEU A 134 -8.22 -4.62 -9.80
C LEU A 134 -7.61 -4.54 -8.40
N ILE A 135 -7.95 -5.48 -7.51
CA ILE A 135 -7.36 -5.57 -6.18
C ILE A 135 -5.86 -5.86 -6.30
N ASP A 136 -5.47 -6.77 -7.19
CA ASP A 136 -4.07 -7.10 -7.43
C ASP A 136 -3.26 -5.88 -7.88
N LEU A 137 -3.74 -5.14 -8.87
CA LEU A 137 -3.08 -3.92 -9.32
C LEU A 137 -2.96 -2.87 -8.22
N LEU A 138 -4.06 -2.60 -7.50
CA LEU A 138 -4.11 -1.50 -6.52
C LEU A 138 -3.37 -1.81 -5.22
N PHE A 139 -3.44 -3.05 -4.74
CA PHE A 139 -2.99 -3.42 -3.39
C PHE A 139 -1.74 -4.28 -3.38
N PHE A 140 -1.47 -5.08 -4.42
CA PHE A 140 -0.30 -5.97 -4.47
C PHE A 140 0.79 -5.49 -5.42
N LYS A 141 0.42 -4.80 -6.51
CA LYS A 141 1.36 -4.29 -7.51
C LYS A 141 1.62 -2.79 -7.42
N GLY A 142 1.00 -2.09 -6.46
CA GLY A 142 1.24 -0.67 -6.20
C GLY A 142 0.72 0.30 -7.26
N PHE A 143 -0.08 -0.13 -8.24
CA PHE A 143 -0.61 0.76 -9.28
C PHE A 143 -1.57 1.78 -8.67
N THR A 144 -1.50 3.04 -9.09
CA THR A 144 -2.54 4.03 -8.76
C THR A 144 -3.86 3.70 -9.45
N GLN A 145 -4.95 4.35 -9.03
CA GLN A 145 -6.24 4.22 -9.71
C GLN A 145 -6.17 4.66 -11.18
N LYS A 146 -5.36 5.67 -11.50
CA LYS A 146 -5.14 6.17 -12.87
C LYS A 146 -4.37 5.15 -13.71
N GLU A 147 -3.29 4.59 -13.17
CA GLU A 147 -2.52 3.56 -13.88
C GLU A 147 -3.32 2.27 -14.05
N SER A 148 -4.11 1.89 -13.05
CA SER A 148 -5.01 0.74 -13.15
C SER A 148 -6.07 0.96 -14.24
N ALA A 149 -6.60 2.18 -14.36
CA ALA A 149 -7.53 2.56 -15.42
C ALA A 149 -6.90 2.38 -16.81
N GLN A 150 -5.66 2.85 -16.98
CA GLN A 150 -4.89 2.69 -18.21
C GLN A 150 -4.57 1.22 -18.52
N LYS A 151 -4.06 0.48 -17.53
CA LYS A 151 -3.65 -0.92 -17.67
C LYS A 151 -4.82 -1.85 -17.99
N LEU A 152 -5.99 -1.59 -17.38
CA LEU A 152 -7.21 -2.35 -17.61
C LEU A 152 -8.08 -1.81 -18.74
N GLN A 153 -7.68 -0.70 -19.37
CA GLN A 153 -8.43 -0.02 -20.43
C GLN A 153 -9.89 0.28 -20.04
N ILE A 154 -10.09 0.79 -18.82
CA ILE A 154 -11.41 1.18 -18.30
C ILE A 154 -11.37 2.62 -17.75
N PRO A 155 -12.49 3.35 -17.72
CA PRO A 155 -12.52 4.71 -17.19
C PRO A 155 -12.09 4.79 -15.71
N LEU A 156 -11.45 5.89 -15.31
CA LEU A 156 -11.06 6.12 -13.91
C LEU A 156 -12.26 6.09 -12.96
N GLY A 157 -13.41 6.62 -13.38
CA GLY A 157 -14.66 6.53 -12.62
C GLY A 157 -15.08 5.08 -12.38
N THR A 158 -14.94 4.23 -13.40
CA THR A 158 -15.21 2.79 -13.33
C THR A 158 -14.25 2.09 -12.38
N VAL A 159 -12.96 2.43 -12.38
CA VAL A 159 -11.98 1.94 -11.39
C VAL A 159 -12.40 2.29 -9.97
N LYS A 160 -12.75 3.56 -9.70
CA LYS A 160 -13.15 4.01 -8.36
C LYS A 160 -14.39 3.27 -7.86
N THR A 161 -15.44 3.22 -8.69
CA THR A 161 -16.70 2.56 -8.34
C THR A 161 -16.52 1.08 -8.13
N ARG A 162 -15.75 0.41 -9.01
CA ARG A 162 -15.47 -1.03 -8.88
C ARG A 162 -14.61 -1.32 -7.67
N ASN A 163 -13.54 -0.56 -7.42
CA ASN A 163 -12.71 -0.75 -6.24
C ASN A 163 -13.56 -0.69 -4.96
N ARG A 164 -14.43 0.33 -4.84
CA ARG A 164 -15.37 0.44 -3.71
C ARG A 164 -16.26 -0.80 -3.59
N MET A 165 -16.83 -1.28 -4.69
CA MET A 165 -17.67 -2.48 -4.71
C MET A 165 -16.89 -3.75 -4.30
N CYS A 166 -15.69 -3.97 -4.84
CA CYS A 166 -14.86 -5.12 -4.53
C CYS A 166 -14.45 -5.14 -3.05
N ILE A 167 -14.05 -3.98 -2.50
CA ILE A 167 -13.69 -3.85 -1.07
C ILE A 167 -14.89 -4.09 -0.16
N ASN A 168 -16.07 -3.57 -0.50
CA ASN A 168 -17.30 -3.84 0.26
C ASN A 168 -17.64 -5.33 0.25
N LYS A 169 -17.47 -6.01 -0.89
CA LYS A 169 -17.67 -7.46 -0.99
C LYS A 169 -16.67 -8.23 -0.13
N LEU A 170 -15.40 -7.85 -0.11
CA LEU A 170 -14.40 -8.45 0.79
C LEU A 170 -14.79 -8.26 2.26
N ARG A 171 -15.13 -7.03 2.68
CA ARG A 171 -15.53 -6.74 4.07
C ARG A 171 -16.71 -7.59 4.54
N ALA A 172 -17.73 -7.75 3.70
CA ALA A 172 -18.90 -8.56 4.03
C ALA A 172 -18.57 -10.05 4.25
N ASN A 173 -17.48 -10.54 3.65
CA ASN A 173 -17.07 -11.95 3.78
C ASN A 173 -16.00 -12.18 4.84
N VAL A 174 -15.18 -11.17 5.15
CA VAL A 174 -14.12 -11.25 6.19
C VAL A 174 -14.67 -11.05 7.61
N ILE A 175 -15.79 -10.34 7.77
CA ILE A 175 -16.41 -10.04 9.08
C ILE A 175 -17.49 -11.09 9.46
N ARG A 176 -17.55 -12.22 8.73
CA ARG A 176 -18.35 -13.39 9.09
C ARG A 176 -17.45 -14.47 9.68
#